data_AF-A0A962VD52-F1
#
_entry.id   AF-A0A962VD52-F1
#
_cell.length_a   1.000
_cell.length_b   1.000
_cell.length_c   1.000
_cell.angle_alpha   90.00
_cell.angle_beta   90.00
_cell.angle_gamma   90.00
#
_symmetry.space_group_name_H-M   'P 1'
#
loop_
_entity.id
_entity.type
_entity.pdbx_description
1 polymer ?
#
loop_
_entity_poly.entity_id
_entity_poly.type
_entity_poly.pdbx_seq_one_letter_code
_entity_poly.pdbx_strand_id
1 'polypeptide(L)'
;ETTFMNEAEITGLVEVMIRRLFSEVLEVELPDPFPRMPFAEAMHRFGSDKPDLRIPLELVELSDVMGGVDFKVFAGPAQDPQGRVVALRVPQGGARLTRKEIDS
;
A
#
# COMPACT_ATOMS: atom_id res chain seq x y z
N GLU A 1 -2.91 23.61 -15.19
CA GLU A 1 -4.17 24.31 -14.88
C GLU A 1 -5.06 24.25 -16.12
N THR A 2 -6.31 23.82 -15.98
CA THR A 2 -7.27 23.63 -17.10
C THR A 2 -8.64 24.14 -16.66
N THR A 3 -9.35 24.87 -17.53
CA THR A 3 -10.72 25.32 -17.24
C THR A 3 -11.73 24.32 -17.80
N PHE A 4 -12.84 24.10 -17.09
CA PHE A 4 -13.96 23.23 -17.52
C PHE A 4 -13.67 21.73 -17.64
N MET A 5 -12.63 21.21 -16.98
CA MET A 5 -12.33 19.78 -16.92
C MET A 5 -12.58 19.21 -15.52
N ASN A 6 -13.06 17.97 -15.45
CA ASN A 6 -13.20 17.21 -14.22
C ASN A 6 -11.93 16.40 -13.89
N GLU A 7 -11.87 15.82 -12.69
CA GLU A 7 -10.68 15.08 -12.19
C GLU A 7 -10.27 13.92 -13.11
N ALA A 8 -11.24 13.17 -13.65
CA ALA A 8 -10.95 12.03 -14.52
C ALA A 8 -10.34 12.49 -15.86
N GLU A 9 -10.80 13.61 -16.40
CA GLU A 9 -10.27 14.20 -17.62
C GLU A 9 -8.85 14.74 -17.41
N ILE A 10 -8.60 15.41 -16.28
CA ILE A 10 -7.27 15.94 -15.94
C ILE A 10 -6.29 14.79 -15.72
N THR A 11 -6.65 13.79 -14.92
CA THR A 11 -5.79 12.63 -14.65
C THR A 11 -5.50 11.85 -15.93
N GLY A 12 -6.50 11.60 -16.78
CA GLY A 12 -6.31 10.95 -18.07
C GLY A 12 -5.35 11.70 -19.00
N LEU A 13 -5.47 13.04 -19.07
CA LEU A 13 -4.54 13.87 -19.85
C LEU A 13 -3.10 13.75 -19.36
N VAL A 14 -2.89 13.84 -18.05
CA VAL A 14 -1.56 13.73 -17.42
C VAL A 14 -0.99 12.32 -17.62
N GLU A 15 -1.83 11.29 -17.52
CA GLU A 15 -1.44 9.88 -17.74
C GLU A 15 -0.90 9.66 -19.14
N VAL A 16 -1.60 10.17 -20.17
CA VAL A 16 -1.15 10.11 -21.57
C VAL A 16 0.18 10.84 -21.76
N MET A 17 0.35 12.01 -21.14
CA MET A 17 1.61 12.77 -21.19
C MET A 17 2.77 11.97 -20.59
N ILE A 18 2.58 11.35 -19.43
CA ILE A 18 3.60 10.52 -18.76
C ILE A 18 3.95 9.30 -19.61
N ARG A 19 2.95 8.58 -20.13
CA ARG A 19 3.19 7.41 -21.00
C ARG A 19 4.03 7.76 -22.22
N ARG A 20 3.67 8.85 -22.93
CA ARG A 20 4.41 9.31 -24.09
C ARG A 20 5.85 9.66 -23.75
N LEU A 21 6.07 10.38 -22.65
CA LEU A 21 7.42 10.72 -22.20
C LEU A 21 8.28 9.47 -21.95
N PHE A 22 7.74 8.46 -21.28
CA PHE A 22 8.47 7.22 -21.01
C PHE A 22 8.73 6.40 -22.27
N SER A 23 7.77 6.30 -23.18
CA SER A 23 7.92 5.61 -24.46
C SER A 23 8.95 6.30 -25.36
N GLU A 24 8.91 7.64 -25.48
CA GLU A 24 9.81 8.40 -26.37
C GLU A 24 11.24 8.52 -25.85
N VAL A 25 11.44 8.63 -24.53
CA VAL A 25 12.77 8.87 -23.95
C VAL A 25 13.46 7.59 -23.49
N LEU A 26 12.69 6.64 -22.93
CA LEU A 26 13.23 5.42 -22.33
C LEU A 26 12.85 4.16 -23.09
N GLU A 27 12.03 4.26 -24.15
CA GLU A 27 11.51 3.10 -24.91
C GLU A 27 10.78 2.08 -24.00
N VAL A 28 10.11 2.59 -22.95
CA VAL A 28 9.35 1.79 -21.98
C VAL A 28 7.86 2.07 -22.11
N GLU A 29 7.10 1.01 -22.34
CA GLU A 29 5.65 1.03 -22.29
C GLU A 29 5.14 0.89 -20.85
N LEU A 30 4.39 1.90 -20.39
CA LEU A 30 3.72 1.87 -19.09
C LEU A 30 2.27 1.39 -19.23
N PRO A 31 1.63 0.89 -18.15
CA PRO A 31 0.25 0.41 -18.19
C PRO A 31 -0.74 1.45 -18.75
N ASP A 32 -1.76 0.98 -19.46
CA ASP A 32 -2.88 1.81 -19.93
C ASP A 32 -4.23 1.12 -19.62
N PRO A 33 -5.04 1.63 -18.67
CA PRO A 33 -4.76 2.79 -17.82
C PRO A 33 -3.79 2.47 -16.66
N PHE A 34 -3.29 3.50 -15.98
CA PHE A 34 -2.61 3.33 -14.70
C PHE A 34 -3.54 2.73 -13.65
N PRO A 35 -3.02 1.85 -12.76
CA PRO A 35 -3.79 1.34 -11.64
C PRO A 35 -4.28 2.50 -10.76
N ARG A 36 -5.59 2.50 -10.45
CA ARG A 36 -6.20 3.46 -9.52
C ARG A 36 -6.45 2.77 -8.20
N MET A 37 -5.99 3.37 -7.11
CA MET A 37 -6.16 2.86 -5.77
C MET A 37 -6.76 3.96 -4.89
N PRO A 38 -7.92 3.73 -4.24
CA PRO A 38 -8.44 4.65 -3.25
C PRO A 38 -7.44 4.85 -2.10
N PHE A 39 -7.38 6.07 -1.55
CA PHE A 39 -6.52 6.38 -0.40
C PHE A 39 -6.73 5.40 0.76
N ALA A 40 -8.00 5.10 1.09
CA ALA A 40 -8.34 4.16 2.15
C ALA A 40 -7.77 2.76 1.89
N GLU A 41 -7.78 2.31 0.63
CA GLU A 41 -7.20 1.02 0.25
C GLU A 41 -5.67 1.04 0.34
N ALA A 42 -5.02 2.10 -0.13
CA ALA A 42 -3.56 2.26 -0.06
C ALA A 42 -3.06 2.25 1.39
N MET A 43 -3.72 3.02 2.26
CA MET A 43 -3.44 3.04 3.70
C MET A 43 -3.75 1.70 4.36
N HIS A 44 -4.83 1.04 3.95
CA HIS A 44 -5.20 -0.25 4.52
C HIS A 44 -4.20 -1.36 4.19
N ARG A 45 -3.81 -1.49 2.91
CA ARG A 45 -2.95 -2.57 2.38
C ARG A 45 -1.46 -2.29 2.48
N PHE A 46 -1.02 -1.04 2.42
CA PHE A 46 0.40 -0.70 2.35
C PHE A 46 0.86 0.28 3.43
N GLY A 47 -0.07 0.89 4.17
CA GLY A 47 0.27 1.88 5.20
C GLY A 47 0.91 3.15 4.63
N SER A 48 0.73 3.41 3.33
CA SER A 48 1.29 4.56 2.63
C SER A 48 0.32 5.07 1.58
N ASP A 49 0.24 6.39 1.45
CA ASP A 49 -0.47 7.12 0.40
C ASP A 49 0.25 7.10 -0.96
N LYS A 50 1.51 6.62 -0.98
CA LYS A 50 2.35 6.44 -2.17
C LYS A 50 3.01 5.04 -2.16
N PRO A 51 2.20 3.97 -2.25
CA PRO A 51 2.70 2.61 -2.10
C PRO A 51 3.68 2.23 -3.23
N ASP A 52 4.76 1.54 -2.87
CA ASP A 52 5.67 0.94 -3.85
C ASP A 52 5.10 -0.41 -4.33
N LEU A 53 4.34 -0.37 -5.42
CA LEU A 53 3.67 -1.55 -5.99
C LEU A 53 4.63 -2.61 -6.57
N ARG A 54 5.94 -2.36 -6.59
CA ARG A 54 6.94 -3.36 -6.98
C ARG A 54 7.22 -4.34 -5.85
N ILE A 55 6.93 -3.95 -4.60
CA ILE A 55 7.09 -4.79 -3.42
C ILE A 55 5.76 -5.52 -3.18
N PRO A 56 5.70 -6.85 -3.30
CA PRO A 56 4.43 -7.59 -3.20
C PRO A 56 3.95 -7.82 -1.75
N LEU A 57 4.52 -7.08 -0.79
CA LEU A 57 4.21 -7.25 0.63
C LEU A 57 3.05 -6.35 1.01
N GLU A 58 2.05 -6.92 1.67
CA GLU A 58 0.84 -6.23 2.11
C GLU A 58 0.62 -6.41 3.61
N LEU A 59 0.00 -5.39 4.22
CA LEU A 59 -0.54 -5.43 5.57
C LEU A 59 -1.85 -6.22 5.56
N VAL A 60 -1.93 -7.20 6.44
CA VAL A 60 -3.13 -8.03 6.65
C VAL A 60 -3.72 -7.69 8.01
N GLU A 61 -5.00 -7.34 8.02
CA GLU A 61 -5.77 -7.04 9.23
C GLU A 61 -6.00 -8.31 10.05
N LEU A 62 -5.76 -8.23 11.36
CA LEU A 62 -5.96 -9.33 12.33
C LEU A 62 -6.77 -8.90 13.55
N SER A 63 -7.31 -7.68 13.61
CA SER A 63 -8.04 -7.19 14.78
C SER A 63 -9.21 -8.10 15.20
N ASP A 64 -9.89 -8.71 14.22
CA ASP A 64 -11.03 -9.61 14.43
C ASP A 64 -10.69 -10.85 15.28
N VAL A 65 -9.49 -11.41 15.08
CA VAL A 65 -9.00 -12.58 15.82
C VAL A 65 -8.18 -12.21 17.07
N MET A 66 -7.78 -10.95 17.20
CA MET A 66 -6.90 -10.48 18.29
C MET A 66 -7.66 -9.87 19.46
N GLY A 67 -8.93 -9.50 19.30
CA GLY A 67 -9.71 -8.89 20.38
C GLY A 67 -9.93 -9.79 21.61
N GLY A 68 -9.94 -11.11 21.43
CA GLY A 68 -10.23 -12.07 22.50
C GLY A 68 -9.01 -12.62 23.26
N VAL A 69 -7.80 -12.21 22.92
CA VAL A 69 -6.58 -12.79 23.50
C VAL A 69 -6.22 -12.14 24.84
N ASP A 70 -5.61 -12.90 25.76
CA ASP A 70 -5.17 -12.36 27.07
C ASP A 70 -4.02 -11.34 26.94
N PHE A 71 -3.31 -11.37 25.81
CA PHE A 71 -2.17 -10.49 25.56
C PHE A 71 -2.64 -9.07 25.19
N LYS A 72 -2.67 -8.20 26.21
CA LYS A 72 -3.23 -6.83 26.13
C LYS A 72 -2.63 -5.94 25.03
N VAL A 73 -1.40 -6.17 24.62
CA VAL A 73 -0.75 -5.42 23.53
C VAL A 73 -1.49 -5.62 22.20
N PHE A 74 -2.11 -6.78 22.00
CA PHE A 74 -2.95 -7.05 20.83
C PHE A 74 -4.43 -6.76 21.12
N ALA A 75 -4.95 -7.23 22.26
CA ALA A 75 -6.37 -7.08 22.56
C ALA A 75 -6.82 -5.62 22.71
N GLY A 76 -5.97 -4.74 23.27
CA GLY A 76 -6.28 -3.32 23.42
C GLY A 76 -6.55 -2.63 22.08
N PRO A 77 -5.56 -2.57 21.16
CA PRO A 77 -5.74 -1.97 19.84
C PRO A 77 -6.80 -2.67 18.98
N ALA A 78 -7.00 -3.98 19.14
CA ALA A 78 -8.01 -4.73 18.40
C ALA A 78 -9.46 -4.38 18.81
N GLN A 79 -9.67 -3.93 20.05
CA GLN A 79 -10.98 -3.53 20.57
C GLN A 79 -11.27 -2.03 20.42
N ASP A 80 -10.24 -1.21 20.17
CA ASP A 80 -10.37 0.22 19.97
C ASP A 80 -10.86 0.53 18.53
N PRO A 81 -11.99 1.22 18.34
CA PRO A 81 -12.45 1.65 17.01
C PRO A 81 -11.47 2.55 16.24
N GLN A 82 -10.51 3.17 16.93
CA GLN A 82 -9.43 3.98 16.33
C GLN A 82 -8.10 3.21 16.24
N GLY A 83 -8.07 1.96 16.71
CA GLY A 83 -6.92 1.07 16.67
C GLY A 83 -7.03 0.00 15.58
N ARG A 84 -5.91 -0.65 15.30
CA ARG A 84 -5.87 -1.87 14.48
C ARG A 84 -4.65 -2.71 14.81
N VAL A 85 -4.75 -4.02 14.59
CA VAL A 85 -3.65 -4.99 14.68
C VAL A 85 -3.43 -5.57 13.30
N VAL A 86 -2.27 -5.28 12.70
CA VAL A 86 -1.90 -5.75 11.36
C VAL A 86 -0.66 -6.61 11.40
N ALA A 87 -0.60 -7.59 10.51
CA ALA A 87 0.60 -8.38 10.26
C ALA A 87 1.20 -8.05 8.89
N LEU A 88 2.53 -8.10 8.83
CA LEU A 88 3.29 -8.08 7.59
C LEU A 88 4.00 -9.42 7.42
N ARG A 89 3.57 -10.22 6.45
CA ARG A 89 4.23 -11.50 6.16
C ARG A 89 5.47 -11.25 5.32
N VAL A 90 6.65 -11.53 5.86
CA VAL A 90 7.90 -11.57 5.10
C VAL A 90 8.15 -12.99 4.59
N PRO A 91 8.13 -13.25 3.26
CA PRO A 91 8.40 -14.58 2.72
C PRO A 91 9.80 -15.07 3.14
N GLN A 92 9.85 -16.27 3.72
CA GLN A 92 11.09 -16.87 4.24
C GLN A 92 11.77 -16.07 5.36
N GLY A 93 11.09 -15.07 5.94
CA GLY A 93 11.65 -14.20 6.98
C GLY A 93 12.13 -14.97 8.21
N GLY A 94 11.36 -15.94 8.69
CA GLY A 94 11.73 -16.74 9.87
C GLY A 94 12.96 -17.63 9.68
N ALA A 95 13.36 -17.92 8.44
CA ALA A 95 14.56 -18.70 8.14
C ALA A 95 15.78 -17.82 7.80
N ARG A 96 15.55 -16.56 7.41
CA ARG A 96 16.60 -15.66 6.89
C ARG A 96 16.98 -14.55 7.86
N LEU A 97 16.04 -14.03 8.63
CA LEU A 97 16.28 -12.95 9.56
C LEU A 97 16.95 -13.50 10.81
N THR A 98 18.14 -12.98 11.09
CA THR A 98 18.85 -13.25 12.34
C THR A 98 18.18 -12.52 13.49
N ARG A 99 18.40 -13.00 14.73
CA ARG A 99 17.89 -12.32 15.92
C ARG A 99 18.37 -10.88 16.01
N LYS A 100 19.61 -10.61 15.59
CA LYS A 100 20.17 -9.27 15.55
C LYS A 100 19.38 -8.34 14.63
N GLU A 101 19.03 -8.78 13.43
CA GLU A 101 18.25 -7.96 12.47
C GLU A 101 16.82 -7.68 12.95
N ILE A 102 16.25 -8.56 13.79
CA ILE A 102 14.91 -8.37 14.38
C ILE A 102 14.95 -7.40 15.57
N ASP A 103 16.00 -7.46 16.38
CA ASP A 103 16.09 -6.69 17.62
C ASP A 103 16.70 -5.28 17.45
N SER A 104 17.35 -5.01 16.32
CA SER A 104 18.00 -3.71 16.03
C SER A 104 17.00 -2.70 15.47
#